data_AF-U1WT54-F1
#
_entry.id   AF-U1WT54-F1
#
_cell.length_a   1.000
_cell.length_b   1.000
_cell.length_c   1.000
_cell.angle_alpha   90.00
_cell.angle_beta   90.00
_cell.angle_gamma   90.00
#
_symmetry.space_group_name_H-M   'P 1'
#
loop_
_entity.id
_entity.type
_entity.pdbx_description
1 polymer ?
#
loop_
_entity_poly.entity_id
_entity_poly.type
_entity_poly.pdbx_seq_one_letter_code
_entity_poly.pdbx_strand_id
1 'polypeptide(L)'
;MLFFKPEFQNQQGEILNVVDASGKAAGYIAYLYKEDKELYVMGQLNEEGEKQNFIDIVTHFIDGLKKAILGEGETEPNIYIHLGGQLIELHKKDNNEE
;
A
#
# COMPACT_ATOMS: atom_id res chain seq x y z
N MET A 1 4.69 -10.60 -12.16
CA MET A 1 3.32 -10.63 -11.56
C MET A 1 3.43 -10.84 -10.07
N LEU A 2 2.80 -9.98 -9.29
CA LEU A 2 2.89 -9.96 -7.83
C LEU A 2 1.57 -10.36 -7.18
N PHE A 3 1.65 -10.92 -5.98
CA PHE A 3 0.52 -11.37 -5.19
C PHE A 3 0.69 -10.98 -3.73
N PHE A 4 -0.42 -10.72 -3.05
CA PHE A 4 -0.42 -10.58 -1.60
C PHE A 4 -0.60 -11.92 -0.91
N LYS A 5 0.21 -12.15 0.12
CA LYS A 5 0.15 -13.32 0.99
C LYS A 5 0.06 -12.84 2.44
N PRO A 6 -1.07 -13.09 3.13
CA PRO A 6 -1.20 -12.73 4.54
C PRO A 6 -0.09 -13.32 5.40
N GLU A 7 0.49 -12.49 6.26
CA GLU A 7 1.53 -12.88 7.21
C GLU A 7 1.06 -12.74 8.65
N PHE A 8 0.43 -11.62 8.98
CA PHE A 8 -0.08 -11.36 10.31
C PHE A 8 -1.31 -10.47 10.26
N GLN A 9 -2.31 -10.74 11.09
CA GLN A 9 -3.52 -9.92 11.20
C GLN A 9 -3.92 -9.81 12.66
N ASN A 10 -4.39 -8.62 13.04
CA ASN A 10 -5.05 -8.40 14.31
C ASN A 10 -6.25 -7.45 14.13
N GLN A 11 -6.83 -7.01 15.24
CA GLN A 11 -7.97 -6.10 15.20
C GLN A 11 -7.63 -4.73 14.60
N GLN A 12 -6.37 -4.28 14.63
CA GLN A 12 -5.95 -2.93 14.25
C GLN A 12 -5.24 -2.87 12.89
N GLY A 13 -5.05 -4.00 12.21
CA GLY A 13 -4.31 -4.00 10.96
C GLY A 13 -3.82 -5.38 10.51
N GLU A 14 -3.07 -5.35 9.43
CA GLU A 14 -2.56 -6.54 8.77
C GLU A 14 -1.20 -6.27 8.12
N ILE A 15 -0.37 -7.30 8.05
CA ILE A 15 0.87 -7.38 7.29
C ILE A 15 0.65 -8.42 6.19
N LEU A 16 0.89 -8.00 4.95
CA LEU A 16 0.83 -8.82 3.75
C LEU A 16 2.23 -8.86 3.12
N ASN A 17 2.76 -10.07 2.93
CA ASN A 17 3.90 -10.25 2.07
C ASN A 17 3.51 -10.01 0.61
N VAL A 18 4.42 -9.41 -0.14
CA VAL A 18 4.34 -9.31 -1.60
C VAL A 18 5.25 -10.38 -2.16
N VAL A 19 4.69 -11.32 -2.92
CA VAL A 19 5.41 -12.46 -3.48
C VAL A 19 5.27 -12.52 -4.99
N ASP A 20 6.27 -13.08 -5.66
CA ASP A 20 6.20 -13.37 -7.09
C ASP A 20 5.41 -14.67 -7.38
N ALA A 21 5.29 -15.04 -8.66
CA ALA A 21 4.61 -16.26 -9.09
C ALA A 21 5.26 -17.57 -8.61
N SER A 22 6.52 -17.53 -8.16
CA SER A 22 7.21 -18.66 -7.55
C SER A 22 7.02 -18.73 -6.02
N GLY A 23 6.36 -17.71 -5.44
CA GLY A 23 6.17 -17.56 -4.00
C GLY A 23 7.37 -16.93 -3.29
N LYS A 24 8.36 -16.41 -4.03
CA LYS A 24 9.52 -15.72 -3.46
C LYS A 24 9.10 -14.34 -2.97
N ALA A 25 9.58 -13.96 -1.80
CA ALA A 25 9.33 -12.64 -1.23
C ALA A 25 9.98 -11.54 -2.08
N ALA A 26 9.15 -10.59 -2.54
CA ALA A 26 9.55 -9.39 -3.26
C ALA A 26 9.41 -8.12 -2.41
N GLY A 27 8.60 -8.16 -1.34
CA GLY A 27 8.33 -7.00 -0.51
C GLY A 27 7.24 -7.26 0.53
N TYR A 28 6.68 -6.19 1.09
CA TYR A 28 5.52 -6.24 1.97
C TYR A 28 4.67 -4.97 1.87
N ILE A 29 3.43 -5.08 2.33
CA ILE A 29 2.57 -3.95 2.67
C ILE A 29 1.96 -4.22 4.04
N ALA A 30 1.87 -3.19 4.86
CA ALA A 30 1.23 -3.22 6.15
C ALA A 30 0.28 -2.04 6.26
N TYR A 31 -0.87 -2.24 6.89
CA TYR A 31 -1.72 -1.13 7.29
C TYR A 31 -2.06 -1.23 8.76
N LEU A 32 -2.19 -0.07 9.39
CA LEU A 32 -2.62 0.10 10.76
C LEU A 32 -3.74 1.13 10.77
N TYR A 33 -4.82 0.81 11.45
CA TYR A 33 -5.89 1.76 11.69
C TYR A 33 -6.13 1.96 13.18
N LYS A 34 -6.37 3.21 13.56
CA LYS A 34 -6.76 3.59 14.92
C LYS A 34 -8.21 4.01 14.94
N GLU A 35 -8.85 3.85 16.10
CA GLU A 35 -10.27 4.14 16.31
C GLU A 35 -10.69 5.56 15.90
N ASP A 36 -9.75 6.52 15.89
CA ASP A 36 -9.96 7.91 15.48
C ASP A 36 -10.00 8.13 13.94
N LYS A 37 -10.27 7.08 13.15
CA LYS A 37 -10.25 7.11 11.67
C LYS A 37 -8.91 7.55 11.09
N GLU A 38 -7.82 7.14 11.73
CA GLU A 38 -6.49 7.31 11.17
C GLU A 38 -6.09 6.00 10.49
N LEU A 39 -5.75 6.06 9.20
CA LEU A 39 -5.22 4.93 8.44
C LEU A 39 -3.77 5.22 8.08
N TYR A 40 -2.88 4.33 8.47
CA TYR A 40 -1.47 4.34 8.10
C TYR A 40 -1.20 3.16 7.18
N VAL A 41 -0.55 3.42 6.05
CA VAL A 41 -0.13 2.39 5.10
C VAL A 41 1.37 2.50 4.92
N MET A 42 2.06 1.38 5.10
CA MET A 42 3.50 1.26 4.94
C MET A 42 3.81 0.14 3.96
N GLY A 43 4.82 0.31 3.11
CA GLY A 43 5.18 -0.74 2.17
C GLY A 43 6.60 -0.65 1.68
N GLN A 44 7.11 -1.78 1.20
CA GLN A 44 8.42 -1.86 0.59
C GLN A 44 8.42 -2.89 -0.53
N LEU A 45 9.01 -2.55 -1.67
CA LEU A 45 9.39 -3.49 -2.72
C LEU A 45 10.93 -3.50 -2.85
N ASN A 46 11.51 -4.70 -2.81
CA ASN A 46 12.95 -4.91 -2.89
C ASN A 46 13.45 -5.00 -4.34
N GLU A 47 12.65 -5.54 -5.25
CA GLU A 47 13.03 -5.75 -6.65
C GLU A 47 12.44 -4.66 -7.55
N GLU A 48 13.27 -3.90 -8.26
CA GLU A 48 12.82 -2.79 -9.12
C GLU A 48 12.04 -3.24 -10.37
N GLY A 49 12.29 -4.47 -10.85
CA GLY A 49 11.74 -4.98 -12.12
C GLY A 49 10.21 -5.07 -12.18
N GLU A 50 9.53 -5.08 -11.02
CA GLU A 50 8.07 -5.16 -10.91
C GLU A 50 7.46 -3.89 -10.31
N LYS A 51 8.20 -2.76 -10.34
CA LYS A 51 7.77 -1.47 -9.77
C LYS A 51 6.38 -1.02 -10.21
N GLN A 52 6.10 -1.00 -11.52
CA GLN A 52 4.80 -0.53 -12.01
C GLN A 52 3.66 -1.44 -11.55
N ASN A 53 3.88 -2.76 -11.65
CA ASN A 53 2.91 -3.74 -11.20
C ASN A 53 2.57 -3.52 -9.72
N PHE A 54 3.60 -3.41 -8.88
CA PHE A 54 3.43 -3.12 -7.45
C PHE A 54 2.65 -1.82 -7.20
N ILE A 55 2.95 -0.74 -7.92
CA ILE A 55 2.22 0.52 -7.80
C ILE A 55 0.73 0.31 -8.12
N ASP A 56 0.41 -0.40 -9.20
CA ASP A 56 -0.97 -0.60 -9.65
C ASP A 56 -1.79 -1.40 -8.62
N ILE A 57 -1.27 -2.56 -8.15
CA ILE A 57 -1.96 -3.37 -7.14
C ILE A 57 -2.07 -2.67 -5.79
N VAL A 58 -1.02 -1.96 -5.35
CA VAL A 58 -1.04 -1.26 -4.07
C VAL A 58 -1.99 -0.06 -4.08
N THR A 59 -2.06 0.68 -5.19
CA THR A 59 -2.97 1.83 -5.31
C THR A 59 -4.42 1.38 -5.15
N HIS A 60 -4.85 0.35 -5.89
CA HIS A 60 -6.20 -0.20 -5.76
C HIS A 60 -6.49 -0.78 -4.37
N PHE A 61 -5.48 -1.39 -3.74
CA PHE A 61 -5.61 -1.91 -2.39
C PHE A 61 -5.83 -0.78 -1.36
N ILE A 62 -5.06 0.31 -1.46
CA ILE A 62 -5.19 1.48 -0.59
C ILE A 62 -6.54 2.17 -0.79
N ASP A 63 -7.02 2.28 -2.03
CA ASP A 63 -8.36 2.82 -2.30
C ASP A 63 -9.46 2.00 -1.63
N GLY A 64 -9.32 0.67 -1.64
CA GLY A 64 -10.23 -0.24 -0.94
C GLY A 64 -10.18 -0.03 0.58
N LEU A 65 -8.98 0.05 1.15
CA LEU A 65 -8.77 0.31 2.58
C LEU A 65 -9.36 1.65 3.01
N LYS A 66 -9.12 2.71 2.23
CA LYS A 66 -9.67 4.05 2.47
C LYS A 66 -11.18 3.99 2.56
N LYS A 67 -11.85 3.39 1.57
CA LYS A 67 -13.32 3.27 1.58
C LYS A 67 -13.83 2.47 2.77
N ALA A 68 -13.15 1.38 3.15
CA ALA A 68 -13.57 0.51 4.24
C ALA A 68 -13.37 1.13 5.64
N ILE A 69 -12.29 1.89 5.83
CA ILE A 69 -11.86 2.36 7.16
C ILE A 69 -12.19 3.85 7.37
N LEU A 70 -11.98 4.68 6.34
CA LEU A 70 -12.18 6.13 6.41
C LEU A 70 -13.56 6.56 5.89
N GLY A 71 -14.19 5.72 5.05
CA GLY A 71 -15.48 6.00 4.41
C GLY A 71 -15.34 6.87 3.16
N GLU A 72 -16.44 7.50 2.74
CA GLU A 72 -16.51 8.35 1.53
C GLU A 72 -16.11 9.82 1.79
N GLY A 73 -15.52 10.12 2.95
CA GLY A 73 -15.09 11.48 3.30
C GLY A 73 -13.77 11.91 2.64
N GLU A 74 -13.36 13.14 2.91
CA GLU A 74 -12.09 13.71 2.40
C GLU A 74 -10.84 13.26 3.18
N THR A 75 -10.99 12.37 4.17
CA THR A 75 -9.85 11.88 4.96
C THR A 75 -8.97 10.98 4.10
N GLU A 76 -7.70 11.34 3.97
CA GLU A 76 -6.69 10.56 3.25
C GLU A 76 -5.85 9.70 4.21
N PRO A 77 -5.41 8.50 3.78
CA PRO A 77 -4.47 7.72 4.56
C PRO A 77 -3.06 8.35 4.58
N ASN A 78 -2.33 8.08 5.66
CA ASN A 78 -0.91 8.38 5.76
C ASN A 78 -0.11 7.27 5.06
N ILE A 79 0.52 7.56 3.93
CA ILE A 79 1.16 6.56 3.07
C ILE A 79 2.69 6.71 3.09
N TYR A 80 3.40 5.62 3.37
CA TYR A 80 4.86 5.54 3.37
C TYR A 80 5.35 4.29 2.64
N ILE A 81 5.64 4.43 1.33
CA ILE A 81 6.00 3.29 0.49
C ILE A 81 7.37 3.48 -0.15
N HIS A 82 8.23 2.49 -0.01
CA HIS A 82 9.58 2.49 -0.56
C HIS A 82 9.71 1.49 -1.72
N LEU A 83 10.34 1.90 -2.81
CA LEU A 83 10.72 1.02 -3.92
C LEU A 83 12.22 1.10 -4.13
N GLY A 84 12.94 -0.01 -4.00
CA GLY A 84 14.40 -0.02 -4.17
C GLY A 84 15.14 0.95 -3.22
N GLY A 85 14.56 1.22 -2.04
CA GLY A 85 15.10 2.19 -1.08
C GLY A 85 14.71 3.65 -1.32
N GLN A 86 13.91 3.96 -2.34
CA GLN A 86 13.39 5.30 -2.59
C GLN A 86 11.93 5.43 -2.15
N LEU A 87 11.62 6.47 -1.37
CA LEU A 87 10.24 6.82 -1.03
C LEU A 87 9.50 7.25 -2.28
N ILE A 88 8.29 6.73 -2.50
CA ILE A 88 7.43 7.12 -3.61
C ILE A 88 6.21 7.92 -3.13
N GLU A 89 5.83 8.91 -3.92
CA GLU A 89 4.56 9.63 -3.77
C GLU A 89 3.50 8.94 -4.63
N LEU A 90 2.57 8.22 -4.00
CA LEU A 90 1.47 7.53 -4.70
C LEU A 90 0.34 8.47 -5.12
N HIS A 91 0.20 9.62 -4.48
CA HIS A 91 -0.78 10.64 -4.83
C HIS A 91 -0.06 11.94 -5.22
N LYS A 92 0.42 12.01 -6.47
CA LYS A 92 0.56 13.32 -7.10
C LYS A 92 -0.84 13.79 -7.50
N LYS A 93 -1.29 14.92 -6.94
CA LYS A 93 -2.27 15.74 -7.65
C LYS A 93 -1.66 16.02 -9.02
N ASP A 94 -2.37 15.65 -10.09
CA ASP A 94 -2.16 16.26 -11.39
C ASP A 94 -2.36 17.76 -11.19
N ASN A 95 -1.27 18.50 -11.01
CA ASN A 95 -1.27 19.94 -11.26
C ASN A 95 -1.30 20.11 -12.78
N ASN A 96 -2.43 19.77 -13.40
CA ASN A 96 -2.85 20.34 -14.66
C ASN A 96 -3.61 21.62 -14.33
N GLU A 97 -2.87 22.70 -14.04
CA GLU A 97 -3.39 24.07 -14.17
C GLU A 97 -2.30 24.91 -14.85
N GLU A 98 -2.54 25.12 -16.15
CA GLU A 98 -2.16 26.24 -17.04
C GLU A 98 -0.70 26.73 -17.15
#